data_AF-A0A535DJK6-F1
#
_entry.id   AF-A0A535DJK6-F1
#
_cell.length_a   1.000
_cell.length_b   1.000
_cell.length_c   1.000
_cell.angle_alpha   90.00
_cell.angle_beta   90.00
_cell.angle_gamma   90.00
#
_symmetry.space_group_name_H-M   'P 1'
#
loop_
_entity.id
_entity.type
_entity.pdbx_description
1 polymer ?
#
loop_
_entity_poly.entity_id
_entity_poly.type
_entity_poly.pdbx_seq_one_letter_code
_entity_poly.pdbx_strand_id
1 'polypeptide(L)'
;MLRNTDNPRGRPMTAAPKEVARIAELMSTFGAPWGLCGGWAVDAWLGRLTRDHGDVDIAVFENDRGALFEILAGWQLIAHEETMANQGGAELWDGRRLSVPAHIHGRSPEASGPLPERFDPSGMRIVSVEDGFDLDIQLAERSGGDWVLNAEPRVAMPLDECIRRSGWGLPMVAPEVILFFKATMYAGTKNHLRPRDEADFAALLPLLADEQRAGLRQAVARVYEGEHPWVGRMAG
;
A
#
# COMPACT_ATOMS: atom_id res chain seq x y z
N MET A 1 2.91 3.47 40.33
CA MET A 1 2.08 3.53 39.12
C MET A 1 2.63 2.52 38.13
N LEU A 2 1.76 1.63 37.65
CA LEU A 2 2.08 0.42 36.91
C LEU A 2 2.77 0.73 35.58
N ARG A 3 3.93 0.11 35.32
CA ARG A 3 4.51 0.05 33.97
C ARG A 3 3.59 -0.87 33.16
N ASN A 4 2.98 -0.34 32.12
CA ASN A 4 2.19 -1.13 31.18
C ASN A 4 3.14 -2.10 30.45
N THR A 5 3.16 -3.37 30.87
CA THR A 5 4.09 -4.41 30.37
C THR A 5 3.60 -5.11 29.10
N ASP A 6 2.44 -4.73 28.56
CA ASP A 6 1.84 -5.27 27.33
C ASP A 6 1.99 -4.31 26.15
N ASN A 7 3.17 -3.70 25.98
CA ASN A 7 3.48 -3.06 24.71
C ASN A 7 4.06 -4.12 23.76
N PRO A 8 3.31 -4.62 22.75
CA PRO A 8 3.82 -5.65 21.82
C PRO A 8 4.93 -5.11 20.90
N ARG A 9 5.17 -3.79 20.90
CA ARG A 9 6.19 -3.14 20.07
C ARG A 9 7.57 -3.72 20.35
N GLY A 10 8.28 -4.07 19.28
CA GLY A 10 9.65 -4.60 19.35
C GLY A 10 9.79 -6.09 19.65
N ARG A 11 8.70 -6.82 19.98
CA ARG A 11 8.77 -8.28 20.14
C ARG A 11 8.69 -8.98 18.76
N PRO A 12 9.48 -10.04 18.53
CA PRO A 12 9.32 -10.89 17.35
C PRO A 12 7.91 -11.45 17.25
N MET A 13 7.34 -11.40 16.05
CA MET A 13 6.00 -11.91 15.73
C MET A 13 6.07 -12.83 14.51
N THR A 14 5.54 -14.04 14.67
CA THR A 14 5.44 -15.04 13.60
C THR A 14 4.02 -15.16 13.04
N ALA A 15 3.03 -14.55 13.69
CA ALA A 15 1.64 -14.55 13.26
C ALA A 15 1.20 -13.13 12.89
N ALA A 16 0.34 -13.04 11.88
CA ALA A 16 -0.25 -11.78 11.48
C ALA A 16 -1.13 -11.20 12.62
N PRO A 17 -1.03 -9.89 12.91
CA PRO A 17 -1.95 -9.16 13.78
C PRO A 17 -3.41 -9.30 13.33
N LYS A 18 -4.38 -9.15 14.24
CA LYS A 18 -5.80 -9.46 13.99
C LYS A 18 -6.39 -8.70 12.80
N GLU A 19 -6.00 -7.44 12.61
CA GLU A 19 -6.45 -6.57 11.53
C GLU A 19 -5.98 -7.14 10.19
N VAL A 20 -4.70 -7.51 10.10
CA VAL A 20 -4.09 -8.13 8.92
C VAL A 20 -4.67 -9.52 8.67
N ALA A 21 -4.87 -10.33 9.72
CA ALA A 21 -5.44 -11.66 9.61
C ALA A 21 -6.88 -11.62 9.08
N ARG A 22 -7.69 -10.63 9.48
CA ARG A 22 -9.04 -10.41 8.96
C ARG A 22 -9.04 -10.18 7.45
N ILE A 23 -8.15 -9.31 6.97
CA ILE A 23 -8.03 -9.04 5.53
C ILE A 23 -7.44 -10.25 4.77
N ALA A 24 -6.49 -10.97 5.36
CA ALA A 24 -5.97 -12.19 4.77
C ALA A 24 -7.06 -13.28 4.61
N GLU A 25 -7.97 -13.41 5.58
CA GLU A 25 -9.10 -14.33 5.51
C GLU A 25 -10.07 -13.92 4.40
N LEU A 26 -10.42 -12.63 4.30
CA LEU A 26 -11.23 -12.08 3.21
C LEU A 26 -10.62 -12.41 1.84
N MET A 27 -9.30 -12.24 1.70
CA MET A 27 -8.57 -12.47 0.46
C MET A 27 -8.22 -13.95 0.21
N SER A 28 -8.57 -14.88 1.12
CA SER A 28 -8.20 -16.30 1.03
C SER A 28 -8.79 -17.01 -0.20
N THR A 29 -9.92 -16.52 -0.70
CA THR A 29 -10.62 -17.03 -1.90
C THR A 29 -10.35 -16.19 -3.15
N PHE A 30 -9.58 -15.10 -3.03
CA PHE A 30 -9.21 -14.28 -4.16
C PHE A 30 -8.18 -15.02 -5.04
N GLY A 31 -8.61 -15.44 -6.22
CA GLY A 31 -7.83 -16.29 -7.12
C GLY A 31 -6.71 -15.59 -7.91
N ALA A 32 -6.53 -14.29 -7.71
CA ALA A 32 -5.55 -13.48 -8.42
C ALA A 32 -4.45 -12.95 -7.49
N PRO A 33 -3.30 -12.50 -8.03
CA PRO A 33 -2.22 -11.96 -7.22
C PRO A 33 -2.66 -10.73 -6.43
N TRP A 34 -2.30 -10.71 -5.14
CA TRP A 34 -2.44 -9.59 -4.24
C TRP A 34 -1.30 -9.62 -3.22
N GLY A 35 -1.04 -8.52 -2.53
CA GLY A 35 -0.07 -8.54 -1.44
C GLY A 35 -0.34 -7.47 -0.40
N LEU A 36 -0.07 -7.77 0.88
CA LEU A 36 -0.03 -6.76 1.93
C LEU A 36 1.07 -5.74 1.60
N CYS A 37 0.77 -4.45 1.73
CA CYS A 37 1.71 -3.38 1.46
C CYS A 37 1.71 -2.35 2.62
N GLY A 38 2.14 -1.12 2.32
CA GLY A 38 2.12 -0.01 3.28
C GLY A 38 2.84 -0.30 4.60
N GLY A 39 2.27 0.17 5.70
CA GLY A 39 2.90 0.10 7.02
C GLY A 39 3.02 -1.31 7.59
N TRP A 40 1.96 -2.11 7.44
CA TRP A 40 1.96 -3.47 7.97
C TRP A 40 2.97 -4.37 7.26
N ALA A 41 3.18 -4.19 5.95
CA ALA A 41 4.20 -4.96 5.23
C ALA A 41 5.62 -4.64 5.72
N VAL A 42 5.92 -3.38 6.05
CA VAL A 42 7.20 -3.00 6.68
C VAL A 42 7.42 -3.81 7.96
N ASP A 43 6.44 -3.82 8.86
CA ASP A 43 6.53 -4.53 10.13
C ASP A 43 6.61 -6.06 9.95
N ALA A 44 5.92 -6.60 8.94
CA ALA A 44 6.00 -8.01 8.60
C ALA A 44 7.40 -8.42 8.10
N TRP A 45 8.06 -7.60 7.28
CA TRP A 45 9.44 -7.82 6.84
C TRP A 45 10.43 -7.70 8.01
N LEU A 46 10.17 -6.80 8.94
CA LEU A 46 10.97 -6.63 10.16
C LEU A 46 10.68 -7.69 11.23
N GLY A 47 9.63 -8.49 11.06
CA GLY A 47 9.17 -9.51 11.98
C GLY A 47 8.71 -8.96 13.34
N ARG A 48 8.37 -7.66 13.43
CA ARG A 48 7.98 -7.00 14.70
C ARG A 48 7.16 -5.75 14.41
N LEU A 49 6.31 -5.37 15.37
CA LEU A 49 5.58 -4.09 15.31
C LEU A 49 6.50 -2.92 15.65
N THR A 50 6.58 -1.93 14.77
CA THR A 50 7.39 -0.71 14.98
C THR A 50 6.56 0.50 15.34
N ARG A 51 5.29 0.54 14.90
CA ARG A 51 4.36 1.64 15.14
C ARG A 51 2.91 1.15 15.13
N ASP A 52 2.01 2.03 15.56
CA ASP A 52 0.58 1.80 15.37
C ASP A 52 0.23 2.03 13.88
N HIS A 53 -0.70 1.24 13.36
CA HIS A 53 -1.23 1.34 12.00
C HIS A 53 -2.73 1.62 12.09
N GLY A 54 -3.24 2.52 11.24
CA GLY A 54 -4.65 2.89 11.24
C GLY A 54 -5.49 1.96 10.37
N ASP A 55 -5.05 1.77 9.14
CA ASP A 55 -5.65 0.95 8.09
C ASP A 55 -4.75 -0.24 7.74
N VAL A 56 -5.31 -1.16 6.96
CA VAL A 56 -4.59 -2.26 6.32
C VAL A 56 -4.46 -1.97 4.83
N ASP A 57 -3.23 -1.76 4.36
CA ASP A 57 -2.95 -1.56 2.94
C ASP A 57 -2.75 -2.89 2.20
N ILE A 58 -3.45 -3.11 1.09
CA ILE A 58 -3.17 -4.20 0.15
C ILE A 58 -2.96 -3.66 -1.27
N ALA A 59 -2.17 -4.35 -2.06
CA ALA A 59 -2.05 -4.12 -3.49
C ALA A 59 -2.80 -5.19 -4.28
N VAL A 60 -3.61 -4.76 -5.25
CA VAL A 60 -4.35 -5.59 -6.21
C VAL A 60 -4.17 -4.97 -7.60
N PHE A 61 -4.39 -5.74 -8.67
CA PHE A 61 -4.19 -5.26 -10.04
C PHE A 61 -5.50 -4.88 -10.72
N GLU A 62 -5.49 -3.83 -11.53
CA GLU A 62 -6.67 -3.34 -12.27
C GLU A 62 -7.29 -4.43 -13.18
N ASN A 63 -6.47 -5.35 -13.69
CA ASN A 63 -6.95 -6.48 -14.50
C ASN A 63 -7.85 -7.45 -13.70
N ASP A 64 -7.70 -7.47 -12.37
CA ASP A 64 -8.36 -8.39 -11.45
C ASP A 64 -9.46 -7.67 -10.61
N ARG A 65 -9.73 -6.40 -10.93
CA ARG A 65 -10.70 -5.51 -10.27
C ARG A 65 -12.12 -6.08 -10.17
N GLY A 66 -12.58 -6.83 -11.18
CA GLY A 66 -13.90 -7.45 -11.16
C GLY A 66 -14.05 -8.46 -10.03
N ALA A 67 -13.08 -9.37 -9.91
CA ALA A 67 -13.04 -10.35 -8.82
C ALA A 67 -12.88 -9.68 -7.44
N LEU A 68 -12.12 -8.58 -7.37
CA LEU A 68 -11.98 -7.80 -6.14
C LEU A 68 -13.34 -7.23 -5.69
N PHE A 69 -14.11 -6.66 -6.62
CA PHE A 69 -15.42 -6.10 -6.32
C PHE A 69 -16.40 -7.17 -5.83
N GLU A 70 -16.33 -8.39 -6.35
CA GLU A 70 -17.14 -9.52 -5.89
C GLU A 70 -16.76 -9.97 -4.46
N ILE A 71 -15.47 -10.07 -4.14
CA ILE A 71 -15.00 -10.40 -2.78
C ILE A 71 -15.44 -9.33 -1.76
N LEU A 72 -15.53 -8.07 -2.18
CA LEU A 72 -15.94 -6.94 -1.35
C LEU A 72 -17.46 -6.68 -1.39
N ALA A 73 -18.27 -7.67 -1.78
CA ALA A 73 -19.72 -7.52 -1.77
C ALA A 73 -20.24 -7.05 -0.39
N GLY A 74 -21.04 -5.99 -0.39
CA GLY A 74 -21.59 -5.37 0.82
C GLY A 74 -20.68 -4.37 1.53
N TRP A 75 -19.43 -4.22 1.09
CA TRP A 75 -18.56 -3.15 1.59
C TRP A 75 -18.98 -1.79 1.04
N GLN A 76 -18.75 -0.74 1.83
CA GLN A 76 -18.81 0.63 1.33
C GLN A 76 -17.43 1.02 0.84
N LEU A 77 -17.31 1.23 -0.47
CA LEU A 77 -16.05 1.45 -1.17
C LEU A 77 -16.02 2.88 -1.69
N ILE A 78 -14.97 3.65 -1.39
CA ILE A 78 -14.76 5.00 -1.94
C ILE A 78 -13.46 4.99 -2.74
N ALA A 79 -13.56 5.24 -4.04
CA ALA A 79 -12.43 5.24 -4.95
C ALA A 79 -11.84 6.64 -5.11
N HIS A 80 -10.51 6.69 -5.16
CA HIS A 80 -9.72 7.88 -5.43
C HIS A 80 -8.79 7.58 -6.61
N GLU A 81 -8.98 8.30 -7.71
CA GLU A 81 -8.03 8.36 -8.81
C GLU A 81 -7.05 9.50 -8.50
N GLU A 82 -5.78 9.40 -8.88
CA GLU A 82 -4.81 10.49 -8.70
C GLU A 82 -4.57 11.23 -10.02
N THR A 83 -5.64 11.46 -10.79
CA THR A 83 -5.58 12.16 -12.09
C THR A 83 -6.08 13.60 -11.99
N MET A 84 -5.60 14.49 -12.85
CA MET A 84 -6.06 15.90 -12.88
C MET A 84 -7.55 16.07 -13.21
N ALA A 85 -8.24 15.02 -13.65
CA ALA A 85 -9.64 15.04 -14.07
C ALA A 85 -10.59 14.34 -13.09
N ASN A 86 -10.14 14.08 -11.85
CA ASN A 86 -10.88 13.34 -10.82
C ASN A 86 -12.36 13.75 -10.70
N GLN A 87 -13.26 12.86 -11.14
CA GLN A 87 -14.72 13.06 -11.12
C GLN A 87 -15.44 12.05 -10.21
N GLY A 88 -14.70 11.25 -9.42
CA GLY A 88 -15.14 9.90 -9.09
C GLY A 88 -15.24 9.47 -7.62
N GLY A 89 -15.11 10.37 -6.63
CA GLY A 89 -15.03 9.97 -5.21
C GLY A 89 -16.09 10.52 -4.27
N ALA A 90 -17.18 11.09 -4.79
CA ALA A 90 -18.33 11.47 -3.96
C ALA A 90 -19.26 10.27 -3.66
N GLU A 91 -19.33 9.32 -4.59
CA GLU A 91 -20.22 8.17 -4.58
C GLU A 91 -19.47 6.88 -4.20
N LEU A 92 -20.25 5.84 -3.89
CA LEU A 92 -19.68 4.51 -3.69
C LEU A 92 -19.13 3.99 -5.02
N TRP A 93 -17.93 3.43 -4.97
CA TRP A 93 -17.36 2.71 -6.08
C TRP A 93 -18.15 1.43 -6.34
N ASP A 94 -18.56 1.28 -7.59
CA ASP A 94 -19.47 0.25 -8.10
C ASP A 94 -18.74 -0.83 -8.91
N GLY A 95 -17.41 -0.88 -8.80
CA GLY A 95 -16.60 -1.73 -9.66
C GLY A 95 -16.41 -1.15 -11.06
N ARG A 96 -16.58 0.16 -11.28
CA ARG A 96 -16.10 0.81 -12.51
C ARG A 96 -14.58 0.74 -12.63
N ARG A 97 -14.06 0.74 -13.86
CA ARG A 97 -12.62 0.90 -14.12
C ARG A 97 -12.13 2.25 -13.58
N LEU A 98 -10.93 2.25 -13.01
CA LEU A 98 -10.25 3.44 -12.51
C LEU A 98 -8.99 3.71 -13.33
N SER A 99 -8.64 4.98 -13.43
CA SER A 99 -7.38 5.43 -14.03
C SER A 99 -6.29 5.36 -12.96
N VAL A 100 -5.37 4.40 -13.11
CA VAL A 100 -4.24 4.25 -12.18
C VAL A 100 -3.21 5.39 -12.39
N PRO A 101 -2.52 5.86 -11.33
CA PRO A 101 -2.61 5.39 -9.96
C PRO A 101 -3.95 5.73 -9.30
N ALA A 102 -4.51 4.73 -8.61
CA ALA A 102 -5.78 4.83 -7.91
C ALA A 102 -5.77 3.94 -6.67
N HIS A 103 -6.54 4.32 -5.67
CA HIS A 103 -6.76 3.50 -4.49
C HIS A 103 -8.24 3.52 -4.08
N ILE A 104 -8.64 2.53 -3.28
CA ILE A 104 -10.01 2.38 -2.81
C ILE A 104 -9.99 2.19 -1.31
N HIS A 105 -10.63 3.10 -0.59
CA HIS A 105 -10.92 2.94 0.82
C HIS A 105 -12.13 2.03 1.00
N GLY A 106 -11.98 0.99 1.82
CA GLY A 106 -13.02 0.03 2.13
C GLY A 106 -13.47 0.15 3.58
N ARG A 107 -14.79 0.23 3.77
CA ARG A 107 -15.46 0.06 5.06
C ARG A 107 -16.29 -1.22 5.04
N SER A 108 -16.04 -2.08 6.02
CA SER A 108 -16.68 -3.39 6.13
C SER A 108 -18.20 -3.32 6.32
N PRO A 109 -18.96 -4.37 5.96
CA PRO A 109 -20.39 -4.45 6.23
C PRO A 109 -20.73 -4.25 7.72
N GLU A 110 -19.91 -4.77 8.62
CA GLU A 110 -20.11 -4.67 10.07
C GLU A 110 -19.95 -3.24 10.60
N ALA A 111 -19.09 -2.44 9.95
CA ALA A 111 -18.88 -1.03 10.27
C ALA A 111 -19.73 -0.08 9.43
N SER A 112 -20.61 -0.60 8.56
CA SER A 112 -21.35 0.21 7.60
C SER A 112 -22.39 1.11 8.26
N GLY A 113 -22.60 2.28 7.67
CA GLY A 113 -23.53 3.30 8.16
C GLY A 113 -23.67 4.45 7.18
N PRO A 114 -24.19 5.62 7.61
CA PRO A 114 -24.15 6.83 6.81
C PRO A 114 -22.71 7.16 6.37
N LEU A 115 -22.55 7.69 5.15
CA LEU A 115 -21.25 8.14 4.68
C LEU A 115 -20.90 9.51 5.28
N PRO A 116 -19.62 9.80 5.59
CA PRO A 116 -19.23 11.10 6.11
C PRO A 116 -19.52 12.23 5.12
N GLU A 117 -20.25 13.27 5.54
CA GLU A 117 -20.56 14.45 4.72
C GLU A 117 -19.42 15.49 4.74
N ARG A 118 -18.19 15.03 4.52
CA ARG A 118 -16.99 15.87 4.46
C ARG A 118 -16.36 15.70 3.09
N PHE A 119 -16.06 16.83 2.45
CA PHE A 119 -15.52 16.85 1.10
C PHE A 119 -14.35 17.82 1.02
N ASP A 120 -13.37 17.50 0.17
CA ASP A 120 -12.28 18.41 -0.16
C ASP A 120 -12.73 19.49 -1.17
N PRO A 121 -11.90 20.51 -1.48
CA PRO A 121 -12.26 21.54 -2.45
C PRO A 121 -12.53 21.05 -3.87
N SER A 122 -12.12 19.82 -4.22
CA SER A 122 -12.41 19.18 -5.51
C SER A 122 -13.73 18.39 -5.51
N GLY A 123 -14.42 18.31 -4.36
CA GLY A 123 -15.67 17.56 -4.20
C GLY A 123 -15.47 16.08 -3.86
N MET A 124 -14.24 15.66 -3.54
CA MET A 124 -13.93 14.27 -3.15
C MET A 124 -14.32 14.03 -1.70
N ARG A 125 -14.96 12.88 -1.42
CA ARG A 125 -15.33 12.53 -0.05
C ARG A 125 -14.08 12.24 0.77
N ILE A 126 -13.99 12.88 1.93
CA ILE A 126 -12.90 12.67 2.88
C ILE A 126 -13.35 11.60 3.88
N VAL A 127 -12.75 10.43 3.77
CA VAL A 127 -12.95 9.30 4.69
C VAL A 127 -11.70 9.05 5.53
N SER A 128 -11.87 8.45 6.70
CA SER A 128 -10.77 8.02 7.56
C SER A 128 -11.09 6.74 8.33
N VAL A 129 -10.09 6.24 9.03
CA VAL A 129 -10.20 5.08 9.92
C VAL A 129 -11.23 5.31 11.03
N GLU A 130 -11.40 6.55 11.50
CA GLU A 130 -12.43 6.92 12.48
C GLU A 130 -13.85 6.78 11.92
N ASP A 131 -14.04 6.87 10.60
CA ASP A 131 -15.33 6.60 9.96
C ASP A 131 -15.53 5.10 9.64
N GLY A 132 -14.58 4.24 10.02
CA GLY A 132 -14.59 2.80 9.79
C GLY A 132 -13.96 2.35 8.46
N PHE A 133 -13.34 3.25 7.70
CA PHE A 133 -12.59 2.89 6.49
C PHE A 133 -11.19 2.42 6.88
N ASP A 134 -11.06 1.12 7.17
CA ASP A 134 -9.86 0.50 7.73
C ASP A 134 -9.11 -0.41 6.74
N LEU A 135 -9.56 -0.48 5.48
CA LEU A 135 -8.89 -1.14 4.37
C LEU A 135 -8.55 -0.10 3.31
N ASP A 136 -7.30 -0.07 2.85
CA ASP A 136 -6.88 0.73 1.70
C ASP A 136 -6.32 -0.20 0.61
N ILE A 137 -6.92 -0.14 -0.58
CA ILE A 137 -6.60 -1.03 -1.69
C ILE A 137 -5.91 -0.21 -2.78
N GLN A 138 -4.61 -0.40 -2.90
CA GLN A 138 -3.79 0.18 -3.96
C GLN A 138 -4.04 -0.59 -5.26
N LEU A 139 -4.60 0.07 -6.28
CA LEU A 139 -4.76 -0.52 -7.61
C LEU A 139 -3.52 -0.27 -8.45
N ALA A 140 -2.90 -1.38 -8.84
CA ALA A 140 -1.69 -1.43 -9.62
C ALA A 140 -1.95 -1.79 -11.09
N GLU A 141 -1.02 -1.36 -11.95
CA GLU A 141 -0.97 -1.82 -13.35
C GLU A 141 -0.12 -3.09 -13.47
N ARG A 142 -0.63 -4.05 -14.26
CA ARG A 142 0.10 -5.26 -14.63
C ARG A 142 0.07 -5.44 -16.15
N SER A 143 1.25 -5.72 -16.71
CA SER A 143 1.43 -6.04 -18.11
C SER A 143 2.05 -7.43 -18.23
N GLY A 144 1.25 -8.43 -18.61
CA GLY A 144 1.69 -9.82 -18.63
C GLY A 144 2.09 -10.32 -17.23
N GLY A 145 3.33 -10.80 -17.11
CA GLY A 145 3.91 -11.27 -15.85
C GLY A 145 4.52 -10.17 -14.98
N ASP A 146 4.49 -8.91 -15.42
CA ASP A 146 5.21 -7.82 -14.76
C ASP A 146 4.25 -6.85 -14.06
N TRP A 147 4.57 -6.46 -12.84
CA TRP A 147 4.00 -5.27 -12.21
C TRP A 147 4.67 -4.03 -12.83
N VAL A 148 3.86 -3.16 -13.44
CA VAL A 148 4.30 -1.84 -13.91
C VAL A 148 4.26 -0.86 -12.71
N LEU A 149 5.43 -0.59 -12.13
CA LEU A 149 5.56 0.30 -10.97
C LEU A 149 5.40 1.78 -11.36
N ASN A 150 5.78 2.13 -12.58
CA ASN A 150 5.57 3.44 -13.17
C ASN A 150 5.38 3.30 -14.68
N ALA A 151 4.37 3.97 -15.25
CA ALA A 151 4.04 3.85 -16.67
C ALA A 151 5.01 4.65 -17.56
N GLU A 152 5.26 5.91 -17.22
CA GLU A 152 6.17 6.80 -17.96
C GLU A 152 6.98 7.66 -16.97
N PRO A 153 8.32 7.56 -16.97
CA PRO A 153 9.13 6.57 -17.67
C PRO A 153 8.90 5.14 -17.16
N ARG A 154 8.83 4.17 -18.08
CA ARG A 154 8.46 2.79 -17.72
C ARG A 154 9.46 2.17 -16.74
N VAL A 155 8.94 1.75 -15.58
CA VAL A 155 9.60 0.88 -14.60
C VAL A 155 8.67 -0.29 -14.35
N ALA A 156 9.14 -1.50 -14.59
CA ALA A 156 8.38 -2.73 -14.35
C ALA A 156 9.29 -3.83 -13.83
N MET A 157 8.72 -4.74 -13.06
CA MET A 157 9.43 -5.84 -12.41
C MET A 157 8.58 -7.13 -12.45
N PRO A 158 9.20 -8.32 -12.51
CA PRO A 158 8.48 -9.59 -12.44
C PRO A 158 7.59 -9.68 -11.20
N LEU A 159 6.36 -10.13 -11.36
CA LEU A 159 5.36 -10.11 -10.30
C LEU A 159 5.74 -11.00 -9.09
N ASP A 160 6.40 -12.13 -9.35
CA ASP A 160 6.90 -13.06 -8.33
C ASP A 160 8.09 -12.51 -7.55
N GLU A 161 8.83 -11.55 -8.11
CA GLU A 161 9.79 -10.75 -7.37
C GLU A 161 9.11 -9.64 -6.55
N CYS A 162 8.03 -9.04 -7.06
CA CYS A 162 7.31 -7.96 -6.38
C CYS A 162 6.44 -8.43 -5.21
N ILE A 163 5.85 -9.63 -5.27
CA ILE A 163 4.98 -10.17 -4.24
C ILE A 163 5.58 -11.46 -3.72
N ARG A 164 6.08 -11.41 -2.47
CA ARG A 164 6.79 -12.52 -1.83
C ARG A 164 6.13 -12.89 -0.51
N ARG A 165 6.28 -14.13 -0.07
CA ARG A 165 5.80 -14.56 1.26
C ARG A 165 6.68 -13.95 2.35
N SER A 166 6.08 -13.31 3.35
CA SER A 166 6.79 -12.76 4.51
C SER A 166 6.89 -13.76 5.67
N GLY A 167 7.52 -13.34 6.77
CA GLY A 167 7.58 -14.11 8.01
C GLY A 167 6.22 -14.38 8.67
N TRP A 168 5.16 -13.66 8.27
CA TRP A 168 3.78 -13.93 8.71
C TRP A 168 3.04 -14.94 7.83
N GLY A 169 3.71 -15.49 6.80
CA GLY A 169 3.13 -16.51 5.91
C GLY A 169 2.19 -15.98 4.84
N LEU A 170 1.96 -14.66 4.77
CA LEU A 170 1.08 -13.99 3.82
C LEU A 170 1.85 -13.47 2.59
N PRO A 171 1.19 -13.31 1.42
CA PRO A 171 1.78 -12.61 0.28
C PRO A 171 1.93 -11.13 0.62
N MET A 172 3.13 -10.57 0.39
CA MET A 172 3.48 -9.21 0.74
C MET A 172 4.29 -8.54 -0.37
N VAL A 173 4.06 -7.26 -0.55
CA VAL A 173 4.86 -6.44 -1.45
C VAL A 173 6.30 -6.39 -0.95
N ALA A 174 7.25 -6.63 -1.84
CA ALA A 174 8.67 -6.67 -1.58
C ALA A 174 9.19 -5.34 -0.99
N PRO A 175 10.19 -5.35 -0.08
CA PRO A 175 10.74 -4.14 0.53
C PRO A 175 11.18 -3.10 -0.50
N GLU A 176 11.87 -3.51 -1.56
CA GLU A 176 12.31 -2.63 -2.63
C GLU A 176 11.14 -1.95 -3.36
N VAL A 177 10.01 -2.64 -3.54
CA VAL A 177 8.82 -2.07 -4.17
C VAL A 177 8.11 -1.10 -3.21
N ILE A 178 8.02 -1.42 -1.92
CA ILE A 178 7.50 -0.50 -0.89
C ILE A 178 8.33 0.79 -0.87
N LEU A 179 9.67 0.67 -0.87
CA LEU A 179 10.57 1.80 -0.87
C LEU A 179 10.51 2.60 -2.18
N PHE A 180 10.33 1.94 -3.33
CA PHE A 180 10.12 2.63 -4.60
C PHE A 180 8.92 3.57 -4.51
N PHE A 181 7.74 3.07 -4.13
CA PHE A 181 6.54 3.91 -4.03
C PHE A 181 6.69 5.02 -3.00
N LYS A 182 7.33 4.77 -1.85
CA LYS A 182 7.58 5.83 -0.85
C LYS A 182 8.51 6.93 -1.36
N ALA A 183 9.51 6.57 -2.17
CA ALA A 183 10.44 7.53 -2.76
C ALA A 183 9.80 8.36 -3.87
N THR A 184 8.89 7.77 -4.66
CA THR A 184 8.33 8.40 -5.86
C THR A 184 6.96 9.04 -5.65
N MET A 185 6.20 8.68 -4.60
CA MET A 185 4.88 9.24 -4.27
C MET A 185 4.86 10.78 -4.18
N TYR A 186 5.99 11.40 -3.86
CA TYR A 186 6.10 12.86 -3.73
C TYR A 186 6.59 13.57 -4.99
N ALA A 187 7.02 12.83 -6.02
CA ALA A 187 7.56 13.40 -7.25
C ALA A 187 6.50 14.30 -7.93
N GLY A 188 6.88 15.54 -8.26
CA GLY A 188 5.98 16.51 -8.89
C GLY A 188 4.88 17.07 -7.96
N THR A 189 4.86 16.70 -6.67
CA THR A 189 3.90 17.22 -5.69
C THR A 189 4.53 18.32 -4.81
N LYS A 190 3.70 19.12 -4.13
CA LYS A 190 4.17 20.05 -3.07
C LYS A 190 4.52 19.33 -1.75
N ASN A 191 4.19 18.05 -1.65
CA ASN A 191 4.39 17.26 -0.45
C ASN A 191 5.86 16.79 -0.38
N HIS A 192 6.37 16.66 0.84
CA HIS A 192 7.74 16.22 1.09
C HIS A 192 7.72 14.81 1.70
N LEU A 193 8.83 14.10 1.55
CA LEU A 193 9.06 12.81 2.17
C LEU A 193 8.72 12.86 3.67
N ARG A 194 7.80 12.01 4.13
CA ARG A 194 7.32 12.06 5.52
C ARG A 194 8.37 11.44 6.46
N PRO A 195 8.45 11.88 7.72
CA PRO A 195 9.35 11.27 8.72
C PRO A 195 9.18 9.75 8.86
N ARG A 196 7.95 9.24 8.69
CA ARG A 196 7.68 7.78 8.72
C ARG A 196 8.24 7.04 7.51
N ASP A 197 8.26 7.66 6.32
CA ASP A 197 8.83 7.02 5.14
C ASP A 197 10.36 6.93 5.27
N GLU A 198 10.98 7.95 5.85
CA GLU A 198 12.41 7.92 6.19
C GLU A 198 12.75 6.81 7.21
N ALA A 199 11.91 6.64 8.24
CA ALA A 199 12.08 5.55 9.21
C ALA A 199 11.92 4.16 8.54
N ASP A 200 10.92 4.00 7.68
CA ASP A 200 10.70 2.77 6.92
C ASP A 200 11.90 2.47 5.99
N PHE A 201 12.45 3.48 5.31
CA PHE A 201 13.67 3.34 4.50
C PHE A 201 14.86 2.87 5.32
N ALA A 202 15.15 3.54 6.44
CA ALA A 202 16.27 3.16 7.29
C ALA A 202 16.12 1.74 7.85
N ALA A 203 14.89 1.28 8.11
CA ALA A 203 14.62 -0.05 8.64
C ALA A 203 14.68 -1.16 7.58
N LEU A 204 14.16 -0.90 6.37
CA LEU A 204 14.11 -1.88 5.29
C LEU A 204 15.42 -1.98 4.52
N LEU A 205 16.15 -0.88 4.31
CA LEU A 205 17.37 -0.86 3.48
C LEU A 205 18.37 -1.99 3.82
N PRO A 206 18.68 -2.29 5.10
CA PRO A 206 19.61 -3.38 5.46
C PRO A 206 19.12 -4.78 5.12
N LEU A 207 17.83 -4.96 4.79
CA LEU A 207 17.24 -6.25 4.41
C LEU A 207 17.39 -6.54 2.91
N LEU A 208 17.66 -5.51 2.09
CA LEU A 208 17.81 -5.66 0.65
C LEU A 208 19.21 -6.20 0.33
N ALA A 209 19.31 -7.18 -0.57
CA ALA A 209 20.58 -7.57 -1.19
C ALA A 209 21.15 -6.45 -2.07
N ASP A 210 22.44 -6.54 -2.40
CA ASP A 210 23.16 -5.53 -3.18
C ASP A 210 22.49 -5.28 -4.55
N GLU A 211 22.03 -6.35 -5.21
CA GLU A 211 21.31 -6.26 -6.48
C GLU A 211 19.97 -5.55 -6.32
N GLN A 212 19.25 -5.80 -5.23
CA GLN A 212 17.97 -5.14 -4.93
C GLN A 212 18.17 -3.65 -4.64
N ARG A 213 19.22 -3.29 -3.88
CA ARG A 213 19.58 -1.88 -3.63
C ARG A 213 19.96 -1.17 -4.93
N ALA A 214 20.76 -1.82 -5.79
CA ALA A 214 21.15 -1.29 -7.08
C ALA A 214 19.96 -1.09 -8.02
N GLY A 215 19.06 -2.07 -8.10
CA GLY A 215 17.83 -2.00 -8.90
C GLY A 215 16.90 -0.88 -8.42
N LEU A 216 16.64 -0.81 -7.12
CA LEU A 216 15.84 0.26 -6.50
C LEU A 216 16.43 1.64 -6.80
N ARG A 217 17.74 1.80 -6.65
CA ARG A 217 18.45 3.05 -6.93
C ARG A 217 18.24 3.51 -8.37
N GLN A 218 18.36 2.58 -9.33
CA GLN A 218 18.15 2.87 -10.75
C GLN A 218 16.69 3.24 -11.04
N ALA A 219 15.74 2.50 -10.46
CA ALA A 219 14.32 2.77 -10.63
C ALA A 219 13.91 4.15 -10.08
N VAL A 220 14.34 4.49 -8.87
CA VAL A 220 14.04 5.80 -8.25
C VAL A 220 14.69 6.94 -9.05
N ALA A 221 15.97 6.80 -9.43
CA ALA A 221 16.67 7.82 -10.22
C ALA A 221 16.07 8.03 -11.61
N ARG A 222 15.31 7.06 -12.13
CA ARG A 222 14.62 7.17 -13.42
C ARG A 222 13.34 7.98 -13.32
N VAL A 223 12.60 7.85 -12.22
CA VAL A 223 11.25 8.43 -12.06
C VAL A 223 11.28 9.74 -11.29
N TYR A 224 12.12 9.86 -10.26
CA TYR A 224 12.16 11.04 -9.42
C TYR A 224 12.94 12.17 -10.11
N GLU A 225 12.29 13.31 -10.32
CA GLU A 225 12.95 14.51 -10.86
C GLU A 225 13.82 15.20 -9.79
N GLY A 226 15.12 15.30 -10.06
CA GLY A 226 16.09 15.95 -9.16
C GLY A 226 16.84 14.96 -8.25
N GLU A 227 17.50 15.50 -7.21
CA GLU A 227 18.29 14.69 -6.28
C GLU A 227 17.40 14.13 -5.16
N HIS A 228 17.17 12.82 -5.17
CA HIS A 228 16.47 12.14 -4.09
C HIS A 228 17.44 11.77 -2.94
N PRO A 229 17.14 12.12 -1.66
CA PRO A 229 18.07 11.92 -0.54
C PRO A 229 18.44 10.45 -0.28
N TRP A 230 17.61 9.51 -0.70
CA TRP A 230 17.89 8.08 -0.53
C TRP A 230 18.85 7.50 -1.57
N VAL A 231 18.96 8.10 -2.78
CA VAL A 231 19.72 7.50 -3.89
C VAL A 231 21.19 7.29 -3.52
N GLY A 232 21.80 8.26 -2.84
CA GLY A 232 23.19 8.14 -2.37
C GLY A 232 23.37 7.12 -1.23
N ARG A 233 22.31 6.83 -0.47
CA ARG A 233 22.34 5.90 0.68
C ARG A 233 22.11 4.44 0.28
N MET A 234 21.60 4.21 -0.93
CA MET A 234 21.48 2.86 -1.52
C MET A 234 22.81 2.36 -2.11
N ALA A 235 23.87 3.19 -2.10
CA ALA A 235 25.20 2.80 -2.54
C ALA A 235 25.98 2.18 -1.36
N GLY A 236 26.07 0.85 -1.35
CA GLY A 236 26.72 0.05 -0.31
C GLY A 236 26.04 -1.30 -0.21
#